data_AF-A0AAE3QVF9-F1
#
_entry.id   AF-A0AAE3QVF9-F1
#
_cell.length_a   1.000
_cell.length_b   1.000
_cell.length_c   1.000
_cell.angle_alpha   90.00
_cell.angle_beta   90.00
_cell.angle_gamma   90.00
#
_symmetry.space_group_name_H-M   'P 1'
#
loop_
_entity.id
_entity.type
_entity.pdbx_description
1 polymer ?
#
loop_
_entity_poly.entity_id
_entity_poly.type
_entity_poly.pdbx_seq_one_letter_code
_entity_poly.pdbx_strand_id
1 'polypeptide(L)'
;MSKQLLYKLAITSILWMVAIAYTNAQSLYWVGDGGSWNDASHWSTTSGGSGGAGVPATANAAIFDANSFSSAGQTVTLTTGAICNSINWTGVTNNPTLDLAANLTISGTSAIFADAMDLSGTATLIFTSASNTTLTLSNTAKTFGNISFSSNTARTVNVNFASSNAITQTVGVFTVGNNVTLNLNGPANKVFGGISCGTNLRLYQLNNATVNGTANLGASTSLTISGAGYGVDNVVFNGPMSLTQTLIY
;
A
#
# COMPACT_ATOMS: atom_id res chain seq x y z
N MET A 1 42.02 -15.18 -31.97
CA MET A 1 41.30 -14.03 -31.39
C MET A 1 42.29 -12.87 -31.26
N SER A 2 42.05 -11.71 -31.87
CA SER A 2 43.03 -10.62 -31.87
C SER A 2 43.05 -9.87 -30.52
N LYS A 3 44.22 -9.37 -30.09
CA LYS A 3 44.36 -8.62 -28.82
C LYS A 3 43.40 -7.41 -28.76
N GLN A 4 43.12 -6.78 -29.90
CA GLN A 4 42.13 -5.72 -30.08
C GLN A 4 40.69 -6.15 -29.73
N LEU A 5 40.32 -7.39 -30.05
CA LEU A 5 39.01 -7.95 -29.70
C LEU A 5 38.92 -8.26 -28.20
N LEU A 6 40.03 -8.67 -27.59
CA LEU A 6 40.15 -8.89 -26.14
C LEU A 6 39.97 -7.58 -25.34
N TYR A 7 40.58 -6.47 -25.79
CA TYR A 7 40.43 -5.16 -25.13
C TYR A 7 39.02 -4.58 -25.26
N LYS A 8 38.37 -4.73 -26.42
CA LYS A 8 36.96 -4.29 -26.61
C LYS A 8 36.00 -5.05 -25.70
N LEU A 9 36.21 -6.37 -25.53
CA LEU A 9 35.40 -7.20 -24.63
C LEU A 9 35.62 -6.84 -23.15
N ALA A 10 36.85 -6.50 -22.75
CA ALA A 10 37.17 -6.08 -21.38
C ALA A 10 36.63 -4.69 -21.02
N ILE A 11 36.58 -3.74 -21.97
CA ILE A 11 36.04 -2.40 -21.72
C ILE A 11 34.50 -2.44 -21.65
N THR A 12 33.82 -3.27 -22.46
CA THR A 12 32.36 -3.41 -22.40
C THR A 12 31.87 -4.12 -21.14
N SER A 13 32.69 -5.02 -20.55
CA SER A 13 32.33 -5.70 -19.30
C SER A 13 32.51 -4.79 -18.07
N ILE A 14 33.52 -3.91 -18.07
CA ILE A 14 33.72 -2.90 -17.02
C ILE A 14 32.59 -1.84 -17.05
N LEU A 15 32.08 -1.49 -18.23
CA LEU A 15 30.97 -0.53 -18.39
C LEU A 15 29.58 -1.09 -18.00
N TRP A 16 29.44 -2.41 -17.91
CA TRP A 16 28.26 -3.09 -17.34
C TRP A 16 28.40 -3.42 -15.84
N MET A 17 29.59 -3.21 -15.27
CA MET A 17 29.85 -3.30 -13.82
C MET A 17 29.76 -1.95 -13.10
N VAL A 18 29.30 -0.88 -13.78
CA VAL A 18 28.66 0.22 -13.05
C VAL A 18 27.36 -0.38 -12.50
N ALA A 19 27.48 -0.95 -11.31
CA ALA A 19 26.38 -1.48 -10.55
C ALA A 19 25.27 -0.42 -10.56
N ILE A 20 24.12 -0.80 -11.11
CA ILE A 20 22.88 -0.20 -10.67
C ILE A 20 22.86 -0.49 -9.17
N ALA A 21 23.24 0.50 -8.37
CA ALA A 21 22.95 0.49 -6.95
C ALA A 21 21.42 0.50 -6.87
N TYR A 22 20.81 -0.68 -6.81
CA TYR A 22 19.48 -0.82 -6.26
C TYR A 22 19.65 -0.40 -4.81
N THR A 23 19.35 0.86 -4.52
CA THR A 23 19.15 1.32 -3.16
C THR A 23 17.91 0.61 -2.65
N ASN A 24 18.09 -0.63 -2.18
CA ASN A 24 17.08 -1.25 -1.33
C ASN A 24 16.90 -0.31 -0.14
N ALA A 25 15.66 0.03 0.15
CA ALA A 25 15.35 0.85 1.30
C ALA A 25 15.96 0.18 2.55
N GLN A 26 16.68 0.96 3.37
CA GLN A 26 17.27 0.43 4.58
C GLN A 26 16.15 0.03 5.55
N SER A 27 16.14 -1.22 5.98
CA SER A 27 15.16 -1.69 6.97
C SER A 27 15.43 -1.05 8.34
N LEU A 28 14.35 -0.52 8.94
CA LEU A 28 14.29 -0.12 10.34
C LEU A 28 13.21 -0.95 11.01
N TYR A 29 13.58 -1.60 12.11
CA TYR A 29 12.76 -2.53 12.86
C TYR A 29 12.19 -1.85 14.09
N TRP A 30 10.89 -2.00 14.30
CA TRP A 30 10.24 -1.58 15.53
C TRP A 30 10.73 -2.43 16.70
N VAL A 31 11.04 -1.80 17.83
CA VAL A 31 11.49 -2.45 19.08
C VAL A 31 10.89 -1.76 20.30
N GLY A 32 10.79 -2.47 21.42
CA GLY A 32 10.39 -1.88 22.70
C GLY A 32 8.89 -1.76 22.93
N ASP A 33 8.09 -2.69 22.40
CA ASP A 33 6.64 -2.79 22.65
C ASP A 33 5.84 -1.58 22.15
N GLY A 34 4.78 -1.16 22.85
CA GLY A 34 3.96 -0.02 22.44
C GLY A 34 4.69 1.31 22.59
N GLY A 35 4.30 2.30 21.79
CA GLY A 35 4.95 3.61 21.81
C GLY A 35 4.56 4.51 20.65
N SER A 36 5.28 5.62 20.50
CA SER A 36 5.08 6.55 19.39
C SER A 36 5.93 6.16 18.20
N TRP A 37 5.32 6.00 17.01
CA TRP A 37 6.05 5.83 15.75
C TRP A 37 7.14 6.90 15.59
N ASN A 38 6.87 8.11 16.06
CA ASN A 38 7.72 9.28 15.90
C ASN A 38 8.88 9.34 16.93
N ASP A 39 9.01 8.36 17.81
CA ASP A 39 10.14 8.26 18.73
C ASP A 39 11.24 7.35 18.15
N ALA A 40 12.42 7.94 17.93
CA ALA A 40 13.60 7.25 17.41
C ALA A 40 14.08 6.09 18.31
N SER A 41 13.74 6.11 19.60
CA SER A 41 14.12 5.07 20.56
C SER A 41 13.43 3.72 20.26
N HIS A 42 12.37 3.71 19.46
CA HIS A 42 11.65 2.50 19.04
C HIS A 42 12.10 1.93 17.69
N TRP A 43 13.12 2.50 17.05
CA TRP A 43 13.61 2.04 15.75
C TRP A 43 15.05 1.56 15.82
N SER A 44 15.29 0.35 15.32
CA SER A 44 16.59 -0.32 15.28
C SER A 44 16.99 -0.67 13.85
N THR A 45 18.29 -0.71 13.55
CA THR A 45 18.80 -1.21 12.25
C THR A 45 18.81 -2.74 12.17
N THR A 46 18.53 -3.43 13.29
CA THR A 46 18.51 -4.89 13.40
C THR A 46 17.27 -5.34 14.18
N SER A 47 16.60 -6.40 13.72
CA SER A 47 15.46 -7.00 14.42
C SER A 47 15.82 -7.36 15.87
N GLY A 48 15.00 -6.92 16.84
CA GLY A 48 15.23 -7.12 18.28
C GLY A 48 16.46 -6.39 18.86
N GLY A 49 17.11 -5.54 18.06
CA GLY A 49 18.30 -4.79 18.48
C GLY A 49 18.00 -3.58 19.38
N SER A 50 19.04 -2.83 19.72
CA SER A 50 18.88 -1.56 20.43
C SER A 50 18.24 -0.51 19.54
N GLY A 51 17.25 0.20 20.06
CA GLY A 51 16.66 1.35 19.38
C GLY A 51 17.61 2.56 19.28
N GLY A 52 17.15 3.63 18.62
CA GLY A 52 17.93 4.84 18.39
C GLY A 52 18.49 4.98 16.97
N ALA A 53 18.04 4.17 16.01
CA ALA A 53 18.45 4.24 14.61
C ALA A 53 17.87 5.45 13.85
N GLY A 54 16.93 6.19 14.47
CA GLY A 54 16.16 7.26 13.84
C GLY A 54 14.79 6.78 13.36
N VAL A 55 13.86 7.73 13.19
CA VAL A 55 12.51 7.44 12.69
C VAL A 55 12.59 7.17 11.18
N PRO A 56 11.86 6.17 10.64
CA PRO A 56 11.78 5.91 9.21
C PRO A 56 11.46 7.17 8.41
N ALA A 57 12.11 7.28 7.25
CA ALA A 57 11.85 8.27 6.23
C ALA A 57 11.68 7.60 4.85
N THR A 58 11.64 8.38 3.77
CA THR A 58 11.40 7.90 2.39
C THR A 58 12.38 6.84 1.87
N ALA A 59 13.56 6.72 2.51
CA ALA A 59 14.60 5.76 2.17
C ALA A 59 14.56 4.49 3.04
N ASN A 60 13.62 4.38 3.99
CA ASN A 60 13.60 3.31 4.98
C ASN A 60 12.37 2.41 4.85
N ALA A 61 12.55 1.10 4.93
CA ALA A 61 11.46 0.16 5.10
C ALA A 61 11.15 0.03 6.60
N ALA A 62 9.91 0.28 7.01
CA ALA A 62 9.47 0.11 8.39
C ALA A 62 9.00 -1.34 8.60
N ILE A 63 9.68 -2.08 9.46
CA ILE A 63 9.47 -3.51 9.67
C ILE A 63 8.96 -3.76 11.09
N PHE A 64 7.87 -4.51 11.18
CA PHE A 64 7.30 -5.04 12.40
C PHE A 64 7.32 -6.56 12.30
N ASP A 65 8.06 -7.23 13.19
CA ASP A 65 8.28 -8.66 13.15
C ASP A 65 8.10 -9.30 14.54
N ALA A 66 8.46 -10.58 14.66
CA ALA A 66 8.29 -11.36 15.88
C ALA A 66 9.07 -10.81 17.09
N ASN A 67 10.10 -9.98 16.88
CA ASN A 67 10.91 -9.38 17.95
C ASN A 67 10.48 -7.94 18.27
N SER A 68 9.45 -7.42 17.60
CA SER A 68 8.98 -6.04 17.81
C SER A 68 8.18 -5.87 19.11
N PHE A 69 7.48 -6.92 19.55
CA PHE A 69 6.59 -6.90 20.70
C PHE A 69 6.84 -8.11 21.60
N SER A 70 7.11 -7.87 22.87
CA SER A 70 7.30 -8.90 23.90
C SER A 70 5.99 -9.31 24.58
N SER A 71 4.95 -8.48 24.44
CA SER A 71 3.65 -8.69 25.10
C SER A 71 2.47 -8.39 24.17
N ALA A 72 1.32 -8.98 24.47
CA ALA A 72 0.11 -8.87 23.66
C ALA A 72 -0.58 -7.50 23.76
N GLY A 73 -1.23 -7.07 22.68
CA GLY A 73 -2.12 -5.91 22.67
C GLY A 73 -1.41 -4.55 22.76
N GLN A 74 -0.12 -4.51 22.46
CA GLN A 74 0.67 -3.26 22.43
C GLN A 74 0.19 -2.33 21.32
N THR A 75 0.34 -1.02 21.49
CA THR A 75 -0.11 -0.04 20.49
C THR A 75 1.04 0.84 20.00
N VAL A 76 1.19 0.93 18.69
CA VAL A 76 2.10 1.86 18.00
C VAL A 76 1.28 3.02 17.46
N THR A 77 1.55 4.24 17.92
CA THR A 77 0.74 5.42 17.61
C THR A 77 1.47 6.40 16.71
N LEU A 78 0.84 6.83 15.62
CA LEU A 78 1.33 7.94 14.80
C LEU A 78 0.91 9.27 15.44
N THR A 79 1.69 9.76 16.39
CA THR A 79 1.40 11.03 17.10
C THR A 79 1.45 12.26 16.17
N THR A 80 2.25 12.18 15.11
CA THR A 80 2.28 13.14 14.01
C THR A 80 2.48 12.40 12.68
N GLY A 81 2.28 13.09 11.55
CA GLY A 81 2.41 12.48 10.23
C GLY A 81 3.73 11.74 10.06
N ALA A 82 3.65 10.49 9.59
CA ALA A 82 4.79 9.60 9.41
C ALA A 82 5.03 9.31 7.92
N ILE A 83 6.27 9.00 7.56
CA ILE A 83 6.63 8.60 6.20
C ILE A 83 7.62 7.45 6.21
N CYS A 84 7.44 6.48 5.34
CA CYS A 84 8.43 5.44 5.08
C CYS A 84 8.46 5.07 3.60
N ASN A 85 9.49 4.36 3.17
CA ASN A 85 9.53 3.76 1.84
C ASN A 85 8.48 2.67 1.69
N SER A 86 8.44 1.75 2.65
CA SER A 86 7.51 0.63 2.68
C SER A 86 7.20 0.28 4.13
N ILE A 87 6.10 -0.42 4.34
CA ILE A 87 5.73 -0.96 5.66
C ILE A 87 5.47 -2.45 5.54
N ASN A 88 5.99 -3.24 6.48
CA ASN A 88 5.86 -4.68 6.46
C ASN A 88 5.63 -5.23 7.88
N TRP A 89 4.46 -5.85 8.07
CA TRP A 89 4.07 -6.52 9.31
C TRP A 89 4.20 -8.05 9.25
N THR A 90 4.86 -8.59 8.22
CA THR A 90 4.98 -10.04 8.04
C THR A 90 5.74 -10.67 9.20
N GLY A 91 5.14 -11.68 9.81
CA GLY A 91 5.75 -12.41 10.93
C GLY A 91 5.63 -11.72 12.28
N VAL A 92 4.92 -10.59 12.38
CA VAL A 92 4.56 -9.99 13.67
C VAL A 92 3.76 -10.97 14.52
N THR A 93 3.96 -10.91 15.83
CA THR A 93 3.25 -11.72 16.82
C THR A 93 2.55 -10.79 17.83
N ASN A 94 1.79 -11.36 18.77
CA ASN A 94 1.23 -10.62 19.91
C ASN A 94 0.10 -9.62 19.59
N ASN A 95 -0.46 -9.64 18.37
CA ASN A 95 -1.61 -8.80 17.98
C ASN A 95 -1.49 -7.32 18.40
N PRO A 96 -0.38 -6.64 18.08
CA PRO A 96 -0.26 -5.20 18.31
C PRO A 96 -1.25 -4.42 17.44
N THR A 97 -1.58 -3.22 17.89
CA THR A 97 -2.38 -2.25 17.14
C THR A 97 -1.48 -1.17 16.54
N LEU A 98 -1.66 -0.88 15.25
CA LEU A 98 -1.17 0.38 14.67
C LEU A 98 -2.31 1.39 14.70
N ASP A 99 -2.14 2.44 15.50
CA ASP A 99 -3.06 3.58 15.59
C ASP A 99 -2.66 4.67 14.58
N LEU A 100 -3.46 4.78 13.52
CA LEU A 100 -3.40 5.81 12.50
C LEU A 100 -4.11 7.09 13.01
N ALA A 101 -3.64 7.65 14.11
CA ALA A 101 -4.07 8.95 14.63
C ALA A 101 -3.61 10.12 13.73
N ALA A 102 -2.54 9.92 12.96
CA ALA A 102 -2.06 10.82 11.92
C ALA A 102 -1.77 10.07 10.62
N ASN A 103 -1.63 10.81 9.51
CA ASN A 103 -1.44 10.22 8.19
C ASN A 103 -0.13 9.42 8.11
N LEU A 104 -0.19 8.26 7.47
CA LEU A 104 0.98 7.46 7.12
C LEU A 104 1.24 7.58 5.62
N THR A 105 2.42 8.08 5.24
CA THR A 105 2.84 8.18 3.85
C THR A 105 3.81 7.06 3.48
N ILE A 106 3.51 6.33 2.41
CA ILE A 106 4.32 5.26 1.82
C ILE A 106 4.88 5.78 0.49
N SER A 107 6.17 6.07 0.44
CA SER A 107 6.81 6.65 -0.75
C SER A 107 7.23 5.62 -1.79
N GLY A 108 7.40 4.37 -1.37
CA GLY A 108 7.69 3.23 -2.23
C GLY A 108 6.43 2.53 -2.73
N THR A 109 6.60 1.29 -3.17
CA THR A 109 5.60 0.55 -3.94
C THR A 109 4.93 -0.58 -3.17
N SER A 110 5.20 -0.74 -1.88
CA SER A 110 4.72 -1.89 -1.11
C SER A 110 4.29 -1.51 0.30
N ALA A 111 3.13 -2.04 0.72
CA ALA A 111 2.68 -2.05 2.11
C ALA A 111 2.03 -3.41 2.40
N ILE A 112 2.38 -4.03 3.53
CA ILE A 112 1.85 -5.32 3.97
C ILE A 112 1.34 -5.18 5.40
N PHE A 113 0.03 -5.36 5.60
CA PHE A 113 -0.62 -5.42 6.90
C PHE A 113 -1.03 -6.87 7.19
N ALA A 114 -0.39 -7.51 8.17
CA ALA A 114 -0.51 -8.94 8.43
C ALA A 114 -1.70 -9.31 9.33
N ASP A 115 -1.95 -10.61 9.48
CA ASP A 115 -3.09 -11.15 10.23
C ASP A 115 -2.98 -10.85 11.73
N ALA A 116 -1.79 -11.02 12.29
CA ALA A 116 -1.49 -10.88 13.72
C ALA A 116 -1.26 -9.42 14.16
N MET A 117 -2.03 -8.48 13.62
CA MET A 117 -2.00 -7.07 14.02
C MET A 117 -3.38 -6.42 13.77
N ASP A 118 -3.70 -5.38 14.53
CA ASP A 118 -4.95 -4.63 14.44
C ASP A 118 -4.73 -3.18 13.99
N LEU A 119 -5.73 -2.57 13.35
CA LEU A 119 -5.71 -1.15 13.00
C LEU A 119 -6.71 -0.37 13.83
N SER A 120 -6.30 0.81 14.27
CA SER A 120 -7.19 1.82 14.84
C SER A 120 -6.87 3.19 14.25
N GLY A 121 -7.69 4.18 14.59
CA GLY A 121 -7.64 5.48 13.95
C GLY A 121 -8.16 5.45 12.51
N THR A 122 -8.42 6.64 11.96
CA THR A 122 -9.02 6.79 10.62
C THR A 122 -8.28 7.83 9.78
N ALA A 123 -7.04 8.17 10.13
CA ALA A 123 -6.21 9.02 9.27
C ALA A 123 -5.90 8.31 7.94
N THR A 124 -5.40 9.10 6.98
CA THR A 124 -5.24 8.62 5.61
C THR A 124 -3.94 7.83 5.45
N LEU A 125 -4.02 6.66 4.83
CA LEU A 125 -2.87 5.94 4.29
C LEU A 125 -2.59 6.47 2.87
N ILE A 126 -1.42 7.05 2.64
CA ILE A 126 -1.09 7.80 1.43
C ILE A 126 0.07 7.11 0.70
N PHE A 127 -0.13 6.66 -0.54
CA PHE A 127 0.92 6.17 -1.42
C PHE A 127 1.29 7.25 -2.42
N THR A 128 2.57 7.59 -2.51
CA THR A 128 3.05 8.66 -3.42
C THR A 128 3.84 8.14 -4.62
N SER A 129 4.14 6.84 -4.68
CA SER A 129 4.94 6.27 -5.77
C SER A 129 4.29 6.45 -7.13
N ALA A 130 5.11 6.79 -8.13
CA ALA A 130 4.72 6.84 -9.53
C ALA A 130 4.78 5.47 -10.24
N SER A 131 5.26 4.43 -9.55
CA SER A 131 5.38 3.08 -10.10
C SER A 131 4.21 2.20 -9.70
N ASN A 132 4.10 1.02 -10.31
CA ASN A 132 3.14 0.01 -9.89
C ASN A 132 3.27 -0.25 -8.38
N THR A 133 2.14 -0.22 -7.68
CA THR A 133 2.11 -0.27 -6.21
C THR A 133 1.23 -1.43 -5.76
N THR A 134 1.65 -2.12 -4.71
CA THR A 134 0.94 -3.24 -4.10
C THR A 134 0.65 -2.95 -2.63
N LEU A 135 -0.62 -3.03 -2.24
CA LEU A 135 -1.08 -3.06 -0.86
C LEU A 135 -1.60 -4.46 -0.57
N THR A 136 -0.99 -5.16 0.37
CA THR A 136 -1.45 -6.48 0.82
C THR A 136 -2.09 -6.36 2.19
N LEU A 137 -3.31 -6.85 2.29
CA LEU A 137 -4.13 -6.86 3.50
C LEU A 137 -4.24 -8.28 4.07
N SER A 138 -4.45 -8.34 5.37
CA SER A 138 -4.61 -9.57 6.14
C SER A 138 -5.88 -10.36 5.82
N ASN A 139 -5.90 -11.61 6.28
CA ASN A 139 -7.08 -12.46 6.47
C ASN A 139 -7.85 -12.17 7.77
N THR A 140 -7.47 -11.16 8.52
CA THR A 140 -8.28 -10.57 9.59
C THR A 140 -8.97 -9.31 9.10
N ALA A 141 -10.19 -9.06 9.59
CA ALA A 141 -10.93 -7.85 9.25
C ALA A 141 -10.20 -6.62 9.78
N LYS A 142 -10.07 -5.60 8.94
CA LYS A 142 -9.46 -4.33 9.24
C LYS A 142 -10.37 -3.19 8.75
N THR A 143 -10.38 -2.11 9.50
CA THR A 143 -11.04 -0.87 9.11
C THR A 143 -9.97 0.17 8.85
N PHE A 144 -9.88 0.61 7.60
CA PHE A 144 -9.05 1.72 7.20
C PHE A 144 -9.90 3.00 7.17
N GLY A 145 -9.27 4.12 7.49
CA GLY A 145 -9.75 5.42 7.04
C GLY A 145 -9.67 5.54 5.52
N ASN A 146 -9.31 6.72 5.03
CA ASN A 146 -9.10 6.90 3.59
C ASN A 146 -7.79 6.21 3.14
N ILE A 147 -7.79 5.67 1.93
CA ILE A 147 -6.57 5.19 1.26
C ILE A 147 -6.42 6.01 -0.01
N SER A 148 -5.25 6.62 -0.21
CA SER A 148 -4.99 7.53 -1.33
C SER A 148 -3.73 7.14 -2.09
N PHE A 149 -3.85 6.87 -3.39
CA PHE A 149 -2.73 6.71 -4.33
C PHE A 149 -2.60 8.00 -5.13
N SER A 150 -1.76 8.92 -4.65
CA SER A 150 -1.80 10.33 -5.04
C SER A 150 -1.09 10.67 -6.36
N SER A 151 -0.24 9.79 -6.87
CA SER A 151 0.47 10.06 -8.13
C SER A 151 -0.51 10.05 -9.32
N ASN A 152 -0.21 10.83 -10.35
CA ASN A 152 -1.01 10.97 -11.58
C ASN A 152 -0.40 10.26 -12.80
N THR A 153 0.75 9.60 -12.65
CA THR A 153 1.35 8.81 -13.72
C THR A 153 0.53 7.54 -13.96
N ALA A 154 0.36 7.10 -15.21
CA ALA A 154 -0.32 5.85 -15.49
C ALA A 154 0.38 4.67 -14.77
N ARG A 155 -0.39 3.86 -14.02
CA ARG A 155 0.15 2.71 -13.26
C ARG A 155 -0.91 1.66 -12.98
N THR A 156 -0.45 0.52 -12.50
CA THR A 156 -1.28 -0.48 -11.85
C THR A 156 -1.17 -0.36 -10.32
N VAL A 157 -2.31 -0.32 -9.64
CA VAL A 157 -2.43 -0.46 -8.20
C VAL A 157 -3.05 -1.81 -7.91
N ASN A 158 -2.32 -2.67 -7.21
CA ASN A 158 -2.83 -3.96 -6.74
C ASN A 158 -3.18 -3.84 -5.26
N VAL A 159 -4.43 -4.07 -4.91
CA VAL A 159 -4.84 -4.27 -3.52
C VAL A 159 -5.20 -5.74 -3.38
N ASN A 160 -4.46 -6.46 -2.55
CA ASN A 160 -4.67 -7.86 -2.28
C ASN A 160 -5.44 -7.99 -0.97
N PHE A 161 -6.72 -8.33 -1.05
CA PHE A 161 -7.58 -8.60 0.09
C PHE A 161 -7.44 -10.06 0.56
N ALA A 162 -7.99 -10.35 1.74
CA ALA A 162 -8.04 -11.69 2.33
C ALA A 162 -8.52 -12.78 1.36
N SER A 163 -8.03 -14.01 1.56
CA SER A 163 -8.41 -15.20 0.80
C SER A 163 -9.76 -15.83 1.21
N SER A 164 -10.52 -15.17 2.09
CA SER A 164 -11.82 -15.65 2.59
C SER A 164 -12.92 -14.60 2.45
N ASN A 165 -14.08 -15.00 1.93
CA ASN A 165 -15.30 -14.18 1.81
C ASN A 165 -16.04 -13.97 3.15
N ALA A 166 -15.64 -14.65 4.22
CA ALA A 166 -16.15 -14.39 5.57
C ALA A 166 -15.57 -13.10 6.18
N ILE A 167 -14.48 -12.59 5.60
CA ILE A 167 -13.81 -11.37 6.07
C ILE A 167 -14.39 -10.17 5.33
N THR A 168 -14.71 -9.13 6.09
CA THR A 168 -15.12 -7.82 5.54
C THR A 168 -14.03 -6.80 5.81
N GLN A 169 -13.37 -6.34 4.74
CA GLN A 169 -12.44 -5.21 4.82
C GLN A 169 -13.21 -3.92 4.57
N THR A 170 -13.11 -2.99 5.51
CA THR A 170 -13.77 -1.68 5.40
C THR A 170 -12.72 -0.62 5.13
N VAL A 171 -12.97 0.21 4.12
CA VAL A 171 -12.15 1.36 3.77
C VAL A 171 -13.06 2.57 3.68
N GLY A 172 -12.58 3.74 4.09
CA GLY A 172 -13.23 5.01 3.81
C GLY A 172 -13.26 5.30 2.30
N VAL A 173 -12.88 6.52 1.91
CA VAL A 173 -12.78 6.85 0.49
C VAL A 173 -11.47 6.29 -0.07
N PHE A 174 -11.58 5.51 -1.13
CA PHE A 174 -10.45 5.00 -1.89
C PHE A 174 -10.14 5.97 -3.04
N THR A 175 -9.05 6.73 -2.95
CA THR A 175 -8.67 7.74 -3.94
C THR A 175 -7.51 7.23 -4.79
N VAL A 176 -7.63 7.39 -6.11
CA VAL A 176 -6.56 7.12 -7.07
C VAL A 176 -6.34 8.32 -7.98
N GLY A 177 -5.11 8.55 -8.42
CA GLY A 177 -4.82 9.61 -9.38
C GLY A 177 -5.28 9.26 -10.80
N ASN A 178 -4.60 9.82 -11.79
CA ASN A 178 -4.98 9.69 -13.20
C ASN A 178 -4.48 8.39 -13.85
N ASN A 179 -5.26 7.86 -14.79
CA ASN A 179 -4.93 6.71 -15.65
C ASN A 179 -4.52 5.47 -14.84
N VAL A 180 -5.30 5.12 -13.83
CA VAL A 180 -5.00 4.02 -12.91
C VAL A 180 -5.76 2.76 -13.32
N THR A 181 -5.03 1.65 -13.41
CA THR A 181 -5.61 0.30 -13.34
C THR A 181 -5.62 -0.13 -11.88
N LEU A 182 -6.78 -0.24 -11.27
CA LEU A 182 -6.96 -0.68 -9.90
C LEU A 182 -7.45 -2.14 -9.90
N ASN A 183 -6.63 -3.03 -9.35
CA ASN A 183 -6.96 -4.44 -9.17
C ASN A 183 -7.30 -4.68 -7.69
N LEU A 184 -8.54 -5.09 -7.41
CA LEU A 184 -9.02 -5.39 -6.06
C LEU A 184 -9.06 -6.92 -5.86
N ASN A 185 -7.89 -7.54 -5.76
CA ASN A 185 -7.73 -9.00 -5.74
C ASN A 185 -8.30 -9.63 -4.45
N GLY A 186 -8.73 -10.89 -4.54
CA GLY A 186 -9.13 -11.70 -3.38
C GLY A 186 -10.64 -11.76 -3.14
N PRO A 187 -11.15 -12.87 -2.56
CA PRO A 187 -12.58 -13.13 -2.39
C PRO A 187 -13.25 -12.41 -1.21
N ALA A 188 -12.51 -11.72 -0.34
CA ALA A 188 -13.05 -10.99 0.81
C ALA A 188 -14.20 -10.04 0.43
N ASN A 189 -15.14 -9.82 1.36
CA ASN A 189 -16.09 -8.73 1.24
C ASN A 189 -15.35 -7.40 1.38
N LYS A 190 -15.66 -6.43 0.52
CA LYS A 190 -14.99 -5.14 0.45
C LYS A 190 -16.04 -4.06 0.61
N VAL A 191 -15.91 -3.21 1.62
CA VAL A 191 -16.82 -2.08 1.84
C VAL A 191 -16.02 -0.80 1.69
N PHE A 192 -16.43 0.05 0.77
CA PHE A 192 -15.81 1.35 0.52
C PHE A 192 -16.79 2.47 0.87
N GLY A 193 -16.32 3.53 1.53
CA GLY A 193 -17.07 4.78 1.71
C GLY A 193 -17.19 5.61 0.42
N GLY A 194 -16.48 5.22 -0.64
CA GLY A 194 -16.50 5.84 -1.96
C GLY A 194 -15.24 5.48 -2.75
N ILE A 195 -15.28 5.67 -4.06
CA ILE A 195 -14.09 5.55 -4.93
C ILE A 195 -13.93 6.85 -5.68
N SER A 196 -12.79 7.51 -5.55
CA SER A 196 -12.49 8.76 -6.26
C SER A 196 -11.33 8.56 -7.22
N CYS A 197 -11.47 9.00 -8.47
CA CYS A 197 -10.35 9.04 -9.41
C CYS A 197 -10.18 10.43 -10.04
N GLY A 198 -8.93 10.80 -10.35
CA GLY A 198 -8.66 12.03 -11.09
C GLY A 198 -9.20 11.97 -12.52
N THR A 199 -8.65 11.10 -13.37
CA THR A 199 -9.18 10.80 -14.72
C THR A 199 -8.90 9.35 -15.09
N ASN A 200 -9.77 8.73 -15.90
CA ASN A 200 -9.60 7.39 -16.47
C ASN A 200 -9.28 6.29 -15.43
N LEU A 201 -10.32 5.59 -14.98
CA LEU A 201 -10.21 4.48 -14.06
C LEU A 201 -10.55 3.17 -14.78
N ARG A 202 -9.63 2.20 -14.70
CA ARG A 202 -9.93 0.79 -15.01
C ARG A 202 -9.95 0.01 -13.70
N LEU A 203 -11.06 -0.67 -13.43
CA LEU A 203 -11.27 -1.40 -12.20
C LEU A 203 -11.50 -2.89 -12.51
N TYR A 204 -10.66 -3.73 -11.92
CA TYR A 204 -10.72 -5.18 -12.06
C TYR A 204 -11.02 -5.87 -10.73
N GLN A 205 -11.75 -6.98 -10.82
CA GLN A 205 -11.98 -7.94 -9.73
C GLN A 205 -12.78 -7.39 -8.54
N LEU A 206 -13.88 -6.67 -8.77
CA LEU A 206 -14.77 -6.18 -7.69
C LEU A 206 -15.64 -7.26 -7.02
N ASN A 207 -15.23 -8.53 -7.01
CA ASN A 207 -16.06 -9.57 -6.42
C ASN A 207 -16.33 -9.27 -4.93
N ASN A 208 -17.60 -9.32 -4.55
CA ASN A 208 -18.08 -9.06 -3.19
C ASN A 208 -17.76 -7.63 -2.70
N ALA A 209 -17.86 -6.63 -3.58
CA ALA A 209 -17.64 -5.22 -3.23
C ALA A 209 -18.94 -4.44 -3.06
N THR A 210 -19.04 -3.66 -1.98
CA THR A 210 -20.09 -2.67 -1.72
C THR A 210 -19.47 -1.28 -1.62
N VAL A 211 -20.03 -0.30 -2.33
CA VAL A 211 -19.61 1.11 -2.26
C VAL A 211 -20.74 1.94 -1.64
N ASN A 212 -20.62 2.26 -0.35
CA ASN A 212 -21.61 2.99 0.47
C ASN A 212 -21.53 4.52 0.28
N GLY A 213 -21.17 4.97 -0.91
CA GLY A 213 -20.95 6.38 -1.17
C GLY A 213 -20.84 6.67 -2.66
N THR A 214 -20.31 7.84 -2.99
CA THR A 214 -20.23 8.26 -4.39
C THR A 214 -18.95 7.76 -5.04
N ALA A 215 -19.07 7.14 -6.20
CA ALA A 215 -17.94 6.99 -7.11
C ALA A 215 -17.74 8.32 -7.86
N ASN A 216 -16.75 9.12 -7.45
CA ASN A 216 -16.44 10.42 -8.05
C ASN A 216 -15.34 10.26 -9.09
N LEU A 217 -15.70 10.39 -10.37
CA LEU A 217 -14.75 10.30 -11.46
C LEU A 217 -14.56 11.73 -11.99
N GLY A 218 -13.34 12.27 -11.93
CA GLY A 218 -13.02 13.55 -12.57
C GLY A 218 -13.17 13.46 -14.10
N ALA A 219 -12.73 14.46 -14.86
CA ALA A 219 -12.95 14.54 -16.32
C ALA A 219 -12.42 13.30 -17.07
N SER A 220 -13.25 12.27 -17.18
CA SER A 220 -12.86 10.91 -17.52
C SER A 220 -13.42 10.55 -18.88
N THR A 221 -12.58 9.98 -19.75
CA THR A 221 -13.02 9.52 -21.07
C THR A 221 -13.43 8.05 -21.07
N SER A 222 -13.10 7.30 -20.01
CA SER A 222 -13.51 5.90 -19.85
C SER A 222 -13.57 5.43 -18.39
N LEU A 223 -14.60 4.66 -18.06
CA LEU A 223 -14.70 3.80 -16.88
C LEU A 223 -14.87 2.36 -17.37
N THR A 224 -14.06 1.43 -16.86
CA THR A 224 -14.24 0.00 -17.11
C THR A 224 -14.34 -0.73 -15.79
N ILE A 225 -15.43 -1.46 -15.58
CA ILE A 225 -15.67 -2.31 -14.42
C ILE A 225 -15.76 -3.76 -14.90
N SER A 226 -15.01 -4.66 -14.28
CA SER A 226 -15.04 -6.10 -14.60
C SER A 226 -15.02 -6.97 -13.34
N GLY A 227 -15.78 -8.06 -13.34
CA GLY A 227 -16.00 -8.97 -12.21
C GLY A 227 -17.49 -9.25 -11.95
N ALA A 228 -17.79 -10.22 -11.08
CA ALA A 228 -19.15 -10.56 -10.65
C ALA A 228 -19.45 -9.98 -9.26
N GLY A 229 -20.72 -9.82 -8.87
CA GLY A 229 -21.10 -9.52 -7.48
C GLY A 229 -20.61 -8.18 -6.90
N TYR A 230 -20.91 -7.08 -7.59
CA TYR A 230 -20.64 -5.71 -7.12
C TYR A 230 -21.94 -4.93 -6.89
N GLY A 231 -21.98 -4.10 -5.83
CA GLY A 231 -23.04 -3.14 -5.55
C GLY A 231 -22.45 -1.72 -5.52
N VAL A 232 -22.96 -0.84 -6.40
CA VAL A 232 -22.56 0.57 -6.45
C VAL A 232 -23.81 1.42 -6.34
N ASP A 233 -23.93 2.20 -5.26
CA ASP A 233 -25.15 2.97 -4.96
C ASP A 233 -25.30 4.21 -5.87
N ASN A 234 -24.19 4.91 -6.17
CA ASN A 234 -24.22 6.10 -7.03
C ASN A 234 -22.87 6.34 -7.73
N VAL A 235 -22.91 6.66 -9.02
CA VAL A 235 -21.73 7.03 -9.83
C VAL A 235 -21.92 8.45 -10.37
N VAL A 236 -21.03 9.36 -10.00
CA VAL A 236 -21.06 10.77 -10.41
C VAL A 236 -19.86 11.07 -11.30
N PHE A 237 -20.14 11.65 -12.47
CA PHE A 237 -19.14 12.01 -13.47
C PHE A 237 -19.03 13.54 -13.57
N ASN A 238 -17.82 14.08 -13.43
CA ASN A 238 -17.56 15.51 -13.55
C ASN A 238 -17.04 15.87 -14.96
N GLY A 239 -17.77 15.50 -16.02
CA GLY A 239 -17.41 15.80 -17.43
C GLY A 239 -18.08 14.89 -18.49
N PRO A 240 -17.85 15.12 -19.80
CA PRO A 240 -18.39 14.30 -20.89
C PRO A 240 -17.72 12.91 -20.95
N MET A 241 -18.47 11.83 -21.21
CA MET A 241 -18.01 10.44 -21.02
C MET A 241 -18.51 9.45 -22.08
N SER A 242 -17.80 8.33 -22.22
CA SER A 242 -18.25 7.08 -22.86
C SER A 242 -18.10 5.92 -21.86
N LEU A 243 -19.19 5.19 -21.58
CA LEU A 243 -19.18 4.01 -20.72
C LEU A 243 -19.10 2.75 -21.58
N THR A 244 -18.08 1.92 -21.35
CA THR A 244 -17.98 0.59 -21.95
C THR A 244 -18.06 -0.45 -20.84
N GLN A 245 -19.26 -0.97 -20.59
CA GLN A 245 -19.48 -2.10 -19.69
C GLN A 245 -19.25 -3.40 -20.47
N THR A 246 -18.22 -4.17 -20.11
CA THR A 246 -18.05 -5.54 -20.61
C THR A 246 -18.46 -6.49 -19.50
N LEU A 247 -19.69 -7.01 -19.54
CA LEU A 247 -20.07 -8.14 -18.69
C LEU A 247 -19.37 -9.39 -19.21
N ILE A 248 -18.40 -9.89 -18.45
CA ILE A 248 -17.83 -11.23 -18.65
C ILE A 248 -18.59 -12.12 -17.66
N TYR A 249 -19.51 -12.93 -18.19
CA TYR A 249 -20.27 -13.94 -17.42
C TYR A 249 -19.37 -15.09 -16.98
#